data_AF-H2XPE7-F1
#
_entry.id   AF-H2XPE7-F1
#
_cell.length_a   1.000
_cell.length_b   1.000
_cell.length_c   1.000
_cell.angle_alpha   90.00
_cell.angle_beta   90.00
_cell.angle_gamma   90.00
#
_symmetry.space_group_name_H-M   'P 1'
#
loop_
_entity.id
_entity.type
_entity.pdbx_description
1 polymer ?
#
loop_
_entity_poly.entity_id
_entity_poly.type
_entity_poly.pdbx_seq_one_letter_code
_entity_poly.pdbx_strand_id
1 'polypeptide(L)'
;MFQEEAEYNVELYEEESHEQGHTGDPNLDLEYERHRQSMPQPVQKYLQYFQKALNDQNTYEIENYYENGWNHLTEKYYSSEPWPEAESIMHIVGNDALFMIMYKELYYRHIYARIQSGPTQE
;
A
#
# COMPACT_ATOMS: atom_id res chain seq x y z
N MET A 1 -28.93 16.85 48.18
CA MET A 1 -27.78 16.28 48.90
C MET A 1 -27.40 15.06 48.09
N PHE A 2 -26.21 15.12 47.48
CA PHE A 2 -25.45 14.07 46.81
C PHE A 2 -26.01 13.43 45.53
N GLN A 3 -25.44 13.93 44.43
CA GLN A 3 -25.17 13.22 43.18
C GLN A 3 -24.48 11.88 43.45
N GLU A 4 -24.84 10.87 42.66
CA GLU A 4 -24.03 9.67 42.47
C GLU A 4 -23.64 9.68 40.99
N GLU A 5 -22.40 10.10 40.75
CA GLU A 5 -21.81 10.20 39.42
C GLU A 5 -21.42 8.81 38.96
N ALA A 6 -21.96 8.36 37.82
CA ALA A 6 -21.48 7.16 37.16
C ALA A 6 -20.08 7.44 36.61
N GLU A 7 -19.08 6.86 37.25
CA GLU A 7 -17.69 6.91 36.78
C GLU A 7 -17.62 6.33 35.37
N TYR A 8 -17.35 7.21 34.41
CA TYR A 8 -17.06 6.89 33.02
C TYR A 8 -15.68 6.21 32.99
N ASN A 9 -15.67 4.88 33.00
CA ASN A 9 -14.43 4.11 32.90
C ASN A 9 -13.90 4.22 31.46
N VAL A 10 -13.06 5.23 31.23
CA VAL A 10 -12.21 5.34 30.03
C VAL A 10 -11.05 4.37 30.20
N GLU A 11 -11.36 3.07 30.20
CA GLU A 11 -10.33 2.05 30.00
C GLU A 11 -9.92 2.11 28.53
N LEU A 12 -8.86 2.90 28.31
CA LEU A 12 -7.75 2.60 27.41
C LEU A 12 -8.11 1.57 26.34
N TYR A 13 -8.57 2.08 25.19
CA TYR A 13 -8.24 1.43 23.94
C TYR A 13 -6.71 1.45 23.84
N GLU A 14 -6.07 0.43 24.43
CA GLU A 14 -4.74 0.01 24.07
C GLU A 14 -4.82 -0.31 22.57
N GLU A 15 -4.47 0.68 21.75
CA GLU A 15 -4.01 0.43 20.41
C GLU A 15 -2.87 -0.57 20.55
N GLU A 16 -3.14 -1.84 20.26
CA GLU A 16 -2.11 -2.82 19.91
C GLU A 16 -1.46 -2.35 18.60
N SER A 17 -0.68 -1.26 18.69
CA SER A 17 0.40 -1.00 17.76
C SER A 17 1.38 -2.15 17.95
N HIS A 18 1.51 -2.99 16.93
CA HIS A 18 2.55 -3.99 16.79
C HIS A 18 3.95 -3.32 16.81
N GLU A 19 4.38 -2.77 17.95
CA GLU A 19 5.72 -2.24 18.19
C GLU A 19 6.61 -3.38 18.70
N GLN A 20 6.81 -4.38 17.85
CA GLN A 20 7.99 -5.23 17.95
C GLN A 20 9.12 -4.56 17.17
N GLY A 21 10.07 -3.93 17.88
CA GLY A 21 11.41 -3.76 17.32
C GLY A 21 12.21 -2.49 17.60
N HIS A 22 11.95 -1.73 18.68
CA HIS A 22 12.95 -0.70 19.06
C HIS A 22 14.11 -1.36 19.79
N THR A 23 15.26 -1.43 19.11
CA THR A 23 16.48 -2.11 19.58
C THR A 23 17.22 -1.33 20.66
N GLY A 24 16.77 -0.11 20.98
CA GLY A 24 17.42 0.82 21.89
C GLY A 24 18.64 1.53 21.28
N ASP A 25 18.99 1.20 20.03
CA ASP A 25 20.00 1.88 19.22
C ASP A 25 19.29 2.78 18.20
N PRO A 26 19.39 4.12 18.34
CA PRO A 26 18.73 5.05 17.44
C PRO A 26 19.12 4.87 15.97
N ASN A 27 20.34 4.39 15.66
CA ASN A 27 20.76 4.20 14.27
C ASN A 27 20.07 2.99 13.64
N LEU A 28 19.95 1.90 14.40
CA LEU A 28 19.35 0.67 13.91
C LEU A 28 17.84 0.83 13.69
N ASP A 29 17.19 1.57 14.58
CA ASP A 29 15.78 1.90 14.47
C ASP A 29 15.51 2.82 13.26
N LEU A 30 16.36 3.84 13.04
CA LEU A 30 16.31 4.70 11.84
C LEU A 30 16.52 3.90 10.54
N GLU A 31 17.44 2.93 10.56
CA GLU A 31 17.70 2.07 9.41
C GLU A 31 16.53 1.12 9.14
N TYR A 32 15.93 0.55 10.19
CA TYR A 32 14.74 -0.27 10.10
C TYR A 32 13.54 0.51 9.54
N GLU A 33 13.29 1.73 10.04
CA GLU A 33 12.24 2.61 9.51
C GLU A 33 12.47 2.97 8.04
N ARG A 34 13.71 3.25 7.64
CA ARG A 34 14.06 3.48 6.23
C ARG A 34 13.80 2.27 5.36
N HIS A 35 14.09 1.07 5.85
CA HIS A 35 13.77 -0.17 5.15
C HIS A 35 12.27 -0.42 5.06
N ARG A 36 11.50 -0.08 6.10
CA ARG A 36 10.04 -0.17 6.11
C ARG A 36 9.40 0.82 5.13
N GLN A 37 9.97 2.00 4.96
CA GLN A 37 9.48 3.04 4.04
C GLN A 37 9.90 2.80 2.57
N SER A 38 10.85 1.90 2.31
CA SER A 38 11.35 1.65 0.96
C SER A 38 10.47 0.64 0.21
N MET A 39 10.08 0.98 -1.02
CA MET A 39 9.25 0.11 -1.86
C MET A 39 9.90 -1.27 -2.04
N PRO A 40 9.18 -2.39 -1.83
CA PRO A 40 9.76 -3.72 -1.99
C PRO A 40 10.36 -3.94 -3.38
N GLN A 41 11.55 -4.54 -3.43
CA GLN A 41 12.26 -4.82 -4.69
C GLN A 41 11.41 -5.57 -5.75
N PRO A 42 10.59 -6.58 -5.39
CA PRO A 42 9.71 -7.24 -6.36
C PRO A 42 8.69 -6.30 -6.99
N VAL A 43 8.19 -5.31 -6.23
CA VAL A 43 7.25 -4.29 -6.72
C VAL A 43 7.95 -3.36 -7.70
N GLN A 44 9.16 -2.88 -7.37
CA GLN A 44 9.94 -2.03 -8.26
C GLN A 44 10.20 -2.71 -9.62
N LYS A 45 10.62 -3.98 -9.59
CA LYS A 45 10.85 -4.77 -10.82
C LYS A 45 9.57 -4.99 -11.62
N TYR A 46 8.46 -5.28 -10.95
CA TYR A 46 7.17 -5.41 -11.61
C TYR A 46 6.78 -4.13 -12.36
N LEU A 47 6.92 -2.96 -11.75
CA LEU A 47 6.62 -1.68 -12.41
C LEU A 47 7.50 -1.48 -13.67
N GLN A 48 8.80 -1.79 -13.58
CA GLN A 48 9.72 -1.69 -14.71
C GLN A 48 9.36 -2.67 -15.85
N TYR A 49 9.03 -3.91 -15.52
CA TYR A 49 8.66 -4.91 -16.53
C TYR A 49 7.31 -4.64 -17.17
N PHE A 50 6.34 -4.18 -16.38
CA PHE A 50 5.03 -3.83 -16.92
C PHE A 50 5.12 -2.61 -17.84
N GLN A 51 5.88 -1.59 -17.46
CA GLN A 51 6.20 -0.47 -18.34
C GLN A 51 6.87 -0.95 -19.64
N LYS A 52 7.87 -1.82 -19.53
CA LYS A 52 8.54 -2.39 -20.71
C LYS A 52 7.56 -3.13 -21.61
N ALA A 53 6.64 -3.91 -21.06
CA ALA A 53 5.64 -4.63 -21.83
C ALA A 53 4.70 -3.69 -22.60
N LEU A 54 4.30 -2.55 -22.00
CA LEU A 54 3.54 -1.50 -22.70
C LEU A 54 4.34 -0.90 -23.85
N ASN A 55 5.60 -0.55 -23.61
CA ASN A 55 6.47 0.06 -24.61
C ASN A 55 6.79 -0.89 -25.78
N ASP A 56 6.95 -2.18 -25.49
CA ASP A 56 7.15 -3.24 -26.49
C ASP A 56 5.83 -3.67 -27.16
N GLN A 57 4.68 -3.13 -26.72
CA GLN A 57 3.33 -3.51 -27.17
C GLN A 57 3.05 -5.01 -27.06
N ASN A 58 3.63 -5.67 -26.05
CA ASN A 58 3.46 -7.09 -25.82
C ASN A 58 2.15 -7.35 -25.06
N THR A 59 1.06 -7.52 -25.81
CA THR A 59 -0.30 -7.67 -25.25
C THR A 59 -0.44 -8.84 -24.28
N TYR A 60 0.27 -9.94 -24.51
CA TYR A 60 0.24 -11.11 -23.64
C TYR A 60 0.81 -10.80 -22.25
N GLU A 61 1.97 -10.15 -22.20
CA GLU A 61 2.59 -9.74 -20.95
C GLU A 61 1.78 -8.64 -20.25
N ILE A 62 1.25 -7.67 -21.01
CA ILE A 62 0.39 -6.61 -20.49
C ILE A 62 -0.82 -7.21 -19.77
N GLU A 63 -1.53 -8.14 -20.41
CA GLU A 63 -2.69 -8.83 -19.83
C GLU A 63 -2.29 -9.58 -18.55
N ASN A 64 -1.17 -10.31 -18.58
CA ASN A 64 -0.70 -11.04 -17.42
C ASN A 64 -0.32 -10.12 -16.24
N TYR A 65 0.36 -9.00 -16.49
CA TYR A 65 0.70 -8.04 -15.44
C TYR A 65 -0.54 -7.34 -14.87
N TYR A 66 -1.54 -7.07 -15.72
CA TYR A 66 -2.77 -6.38 -15.34
C TYR A 66 -3.74 -7.25 -14.53
N GLU A 67 -3.93 -8.50 -14.94
CA GLU A 67 -4.89 -9.43 -14.32
C GLU A 67 -4.29 -10.26 -13.18
N ASN A 68 -3.05 -10.73 -13.33
CA ASN A 68 -2.44 -11.66 -12.36
C ASN A 68 -1.38 -10.96 -11.50
N GLY A 69 -0.44 -10.26 -12.14
CA GLY A 69 0.72 -9.68 -11.47
C GLY A 69 0.33 -8.63 -10.43
N TRP A 70 -0.60 -7.74 -10.78
CA TRP A 70 -1.11 -6.72 -9.88
C TRP A 70 -1.77 -7.31 -8.63
N ASN A 71 -2.68 -8.27 -8.81
CA ASN A 71 -3.43 -8.89 -7.72
C ASN A 71 -2.49 -9.64 -6.76
N HIS A 72 -1.55 -10.41 -7.30
CA HIS A 72 -0.56 -11.13 -6.50
C HIS A 72 0.30 -10.20 -5.62
N LEU A 73 0.78 -9.09 -6.17
CA LEU A 73 1.57 -8.12 -5.41
C LEU A 73 0.72 -7.32 -4.42
N THR A 74 -0.53 -7.02 -4.78
CA THR A 74 -1.48 -6.35 -3.90
C THR A 74 -1.73 -7.20 -2.66
N GLU A 75 -2.08 -8.48 -2.81
CA GLU A 75 -2.31 -9.37 -1.67
C GLU A 75 -1.08 -9.50 -0.77
N LYS A 76 0.11 -9.53 -1.38
CA LYS A 76 1.38 -9.77 -0.68
C LYS A 76 1.94 -8.55 0.06
N TYR A 77 1.79 -7.35 -0.51
CA TYR A 77 2.47 -6.14 -0.02
C TYR A 77 1.51 -4.99 0.33
N TYR A 78 0.31 -4.96 -0.26
CA TYR A 78 -0.62 -3.83 -0.20
C TYR A 78 -2.05 -4.29 0.09
N SER A 79 -2.21 -5.33 0.91
CA SER A 79 -3.54 -5.86 1.29
C SER A 79 -4.26 -4.89 2.23
N SER A 80 -3.51 -4.32 3.18
CA SER A 80 -4.01 -3.38 4.19
C SER A 80 -3.55 -1.93 3.96
N GLU A 81 -2.64 -1.69 3.03
CA GLU A 81 -2.10 -0.36 2.72
C GLU A 81 -2.30 -0.04 1.24
N PRO A 82 -2.51 1.22 0.85
CA PRO A 82 -2.63 1.57 -0.56
C PRO A 82 -1.29 1.33 -1.28
N TRP A 83 -1.37 1.13 -2.60
CA TRP A 83 -0.16 1.23 -3.43
C TRP A 83 0.45 2.65 -3.32
N PRO A 84 1.73 2.83 -3.63
CA PRO A 84 2.36 4.14 -3.60
C PRO A 84 1.69 5.17 -4.53
N GLU A 85 1.77 6.45 -4.21
CA GLU A 85 1.27 7.51 -5.10
C GLU A 85 2.01 7.53 -6.44
N ALA A 86 1.32 7.99 -7.50
CA ALA A 86 1.87 7.99 -8.86
C ALA A 86 3.17 8.82 -8.96
N GLU A 87 3.22 9.96 -8.28
CA GLU A 87 4.41 10.83 -8.22
C GLU A 87 5.59 10.11 -7.59
N SER A 88 5.34 9.25 -6.60
CA SER A 88 6.36 8.48 -5.90
C SER A 88 6.99 7.42 -6.77
N ILE A 89 6.31 6.89 -7.78
CA ILE A 89 6.88 5.85 -8.66
C ILE A 89 7.61 6.42 -9.88
N MET A 90 7.51 7.72 -10.15
CA MET A 90 8.12 8.36 -11.33
C MET A 90 9.65 8.19 -11.39
N HIS A 91 10.33 8.05 -10.26
CA HIS A 91 11.78 7.80 -10.25
C HIS A 91 12.16 6.38 -10.73
N ILE A 92 11.19 5.45 -10.76
CA ILE A 92 11.38 4.05 -11.17
C ILE A 92 11.13 3.89 -12.66
N VAL A 93 10.03 4.49 -13.14
CA VAL A 93 9.52 4.30 -14.51
C VAL A 93 9.66 5.56 -15.38
N GLY A 94 10.16 6.66 -14.83
CA GLY A 94 10.22 7.95 -15.52
C GLY A 94 8.84 8.59 -15.69
N ASN A 95 8.73 9.48 -16.68
CA ASN A 95 7.49 10.21 -17.02
C ASN A 95 6.78 9.60 -18.23
N ASP A 96 6.60 8.28 -18.23
CA ASP A 96 5.90 7.54 -19.28
C ASP A 96 4.38 7.73 -19.12
N ALA A 97 3.80 8.61 -19.93
CA ALA A 97 2.40 8.98 -19.82
C ALA A 97 1.43 7.81 -19.98
N LEU A 98 1.75 6.84 -20.86
CA LEU A 98 0.88 5.68 -21.09
C LEU A 98 0.89 4.77 -19.87
N PHE A 99 2.08 4.46 -19.35
CA PHE A 99 2.20 3.68 -18.13
C PHE A 99 1.56 4.38 -16.92
N MET A 100 1.73 5.70 -16.78
CA MET A 100 1.10 6.48 -15.70
C MET A 100 -0.43 6.40 -15.72
N ILE A 101 -1.05 6.40 -16.90
CA ILE A 101 -2.51 6.23 -17.03
C ILE A 101 -2.93 4.84 -16.54
N MET A 102 -2.24 3.79 -16.99
CA MET A 102 -2.52 2.41 -16.56
C MET A 102 -2.32 2.23 -15.06
N TYR A 103 -1.24 2.80 -14.51
CA TYR A 103 -0.96 2.73 -13.07
C TYR A 103 -2.06 3.41 -12.24
N LYS A 104 -2.50 4.60 -12.65
CA LYS A 104 -3.58 5.33 -11.94
C LYS A 104 -4.90 4.57 -11.98
N GLU A 105 -5.25 3.96 -13.10
CA GLU A 105 -6.44 3.11 -13.19
C GLU A 105 -6.39 1.97 -12.16
N LEU A 106 -5.29 1.21 -12.14
CA LEU A 106 -5.07 0.11 -11.20
C LEU A 106 -5.09 0.55 -9.73
N TYR A 107 -4.41 1.67 -9.43
CA TYR A 107 -4.40 2.27 -8.10
C TYR A 107 -5.82 2.60 -7.66
N TYR A 108 -6.60 3.34 -8.45
CA TYR A 108 -7.95 3.72 -8.06
C TYR A 108 -8.89 2.52 -7.97
N ARG A 109 -8.74 1.54 -8.87
CA ARG A 109 -9.46 0.26 -8.81
C ARG A 109 -9.24 -0.43 -7.46
N HIS A 110 -8.01 -0.47 -6.96
CA HIS A 110 -7.68 -1.01 -5.64
C HIS A 110 -8.32 -0.21 -4.49
N ILE A 111 -8.21 1.13 -4.51
CA ILE A 111 -8.78 1.99 -3.46
C ILE A 111 -10.31 1.82 -3.39
N TYR A 112 -11.02 1.85 -4.52
CA TYR A 112 -12.47 1.72 -4.53
C TYR A 112 -12.96 0.34 -4.13
N ALA A 113 -12.26 -0.73 -4.51
CA ALA A 113 -12.60 -2.08 -4.08
C ALA A 113 -12.54 -2.22 -2.54
N ARG A 114 -11.67 -1.47 -1.87
CA ARG A 114 -11.53 -1.48 -0.41
C ARG A 114 -12.53 -0.60 0.33
N ILE A 115 -12.94 0.52 -0.26
CA ILE A 115 -13.96 1.42 0.32
C ILE A 115 -15.34 0.73 0.33
N GLN A 116 -15.54 -0.30 -0.49
CA GLN A 116 -16.78 -1.06 -0.59
C GLN A 116 -17.04 -2.03 0.59
N SER A 117 -16.43 -1.79 1.75
CA SER A 117 -16.96 -2.19 3.06
C SER A 117 -18.31 -1.49 3.25
N GLY A 118 -19.40 -2.10 2.75
CA GLY A 118 -20.74 -1.54 2.81
C GLY A 118 -21.18 -1.19 4.24
N PRO A 119 -22.15 -0.28 4.40
CA PRO A 119 -22.65 0.11 5.72
C PRO A 119 -23.05 -1.14 6.51
N THR A 120 -22.47 -1.30 7.70
CA THR A 120 -22.92 -2.30 8.67
C THR A 120 -24.39 -2.02 8.96
N GLN A 121 -25.25 -2.96 8.56
CA GLN A 121 -26.66 -2.85 8.85
C GLN A 121 -26.84 -3.25 10.33
N GLU A 122 -26.82 -2.25 11.21
CA GLU A 122 -27.30 -2.38 12.61
C GLU A 122 -28.81 -2.64 12.66
#